data_AF-A0A3L7PJN4-F1
#
_entry.id   AF-A0A3L7PJN4-F1
#
_cell.length_a   1.000
_cell.length_b   1.000
_cell.length_c   1.000
_cell.angle_alpha   90.00
_cell.angle_beta   90.00
_cell.angle_gamma   90.00
#
_symmetry.space_group_name_H-M   'P 1'
#
loop_
_entity.id
_entity.type
_entity.pdbx_description
1 polymer ?
#
loop_
_entity_poly.entity_id
_entity_poly.type
_entity_poly.pdbx_seq_one_letter_code
_entity_poly.pdbx_strand_id
1 'polypeptide(L)' 'MARVGEQFPLLCPACGGDIQLRGTGRQEPAHFEPEVCKREKARMASPARGPPTDWGEVV' A
#
# COMPACT_ATOMS: atom_id res chain seq x y z
N MET A 1 5.11 23.05 8.02
CA MET A 1 5.85 21.77 7.84
C MET A 1 6.45 21.41 9.19
N ALA A 2 6.06 20.28 9.79
CA ALA A 2 6.60 19.85 11.08
C ALA A 2 8.04 19.35 10.90
N ARG A 3 8.96 19.72 11.81
CA ARG A 3 10.36 19.30 11.76
C ARG A 3 10.48 17.92 12.39
N VAL A 4 11.29 17.05 11.78
CA VAL A 4 11.58 15.71 12.33
C VAL A 4 12.29 15.88 13.68
N GLY A 5 11.72 15.34 14.76
CA GLY A 5 12.24 15.45 16.13
C GLY A 5 11.54 16.48 17.01
N GLU A 6 10.61 17.27 16.47
CA GLU A 6 9.74 18.13 17.27
C GLU A 6 8.73 17.28 18.06
N GLN A 7 8.57 17.58 19.36
CA GLN A 7 7.67 16.81 20.22
C GLN A 7 6.23 17.01 19.76
N PHE A 8 5.54 15.92 19.41
CA PHE A 8 4.17 16.01 18.89
C PHE A 8 3.26 16.62 19.96
N PRO A 9 2.48 17.67 19.65
CA PRO A 9 1.60 18.29 20.62
C PRO A 9 0.49 17.30 20.97
N LEU A 10 0.48 16.83 22.21
CA LEU A 10 -0.57 15.95 22.74
C LEU A 10 -1.85 16.71 23.11
N LEU A 11 -2.01 17.95 22.63
CA LEU A 11 -3.19 18.78 22.83
C LEU A 11 -3.74 19.22 21.48
N CYS A 12 -5.05 19.06 21.30
CA CYS A 12 -5.74 19.49 20.10
C CYS A 12 -5.77 21.03 20.04
N PRO A 13 -5.23 21.67 18.98
CA PRO A 13 -5.23 23.12 18.88
C PRO A 13 -6.63 23.72 18.64
N ALA A 14 -7.63 22.90 18.28
CA ALA A 14 -8.99 23.36 18.02
C ALA A 14 -9.90 23.34 19.26
N CYS A 15 -9.69 22.41 20.19
CA CYS A 15 -10.58 22.23 21.34
C CYS A 15 -9.85 22.06 22.68
N GLY A 16 -8.52 21.99 22.70
CA GLY A 16 -7.72 21.79 23.91
C GLY A 16 -7.77 20.38 24.50
N GLY A 17 -8.41 19.42 23.83
CA GLY A 17 -8.50 18.03 24.31
C GLY A 17 -7.19 17.25 24.15
N ASP A 18 -6.96 16.29 25.03
CA ASP A 18 -5.79 15.40 25.00
C ASP A 18 -5.80 14.45 23.79
N ILE A 19 -4.70 14.42 23.04
CA ILE A 19 -4.46 13.48 21.95
C ILE A 19 -3.65 12.31 22.53
N GLN A 20 -4.28 11.15 22.65
CA GLN A 20 -3.58 9.93 23.07
C GLN A 20 -3.06 9.18 21.84
N LEU A 21 -1.73 8.97 21.80
CA LEU A 21 -1.13 8.06 20.84
C LEU A 21 -1.57 6.64 21.17
N ARG A 22 -2.38 6.03 20.28
CA ARG A 22 -2.84 4.65 20.42
C ARG A 22 -1.71 3.68 20.08
N GLY A 23 -0.77 3.53 21.01
CA GLY A 23 0.25 2.49 21.08
C GLY A 23 1.24 2.44 19.92
N THR A 24 2.52 2.20 20.21
CA THR A 24 3.54 1.74 19.25
C THR A 24 3.30 0.31 18.76
N GLY A 25 2.10 -0.23 19.00
CA GLY A 25 1.69 -1.51 18.47
C GLY A 25 1.82 -1.40 16.96
N ARG A 26 2.79 -2.12 16.39
CA ARG A 26 2.84 -2.42 14.98
C ARG A 26 1.49 -3.07 14.69
N GLN A 27 0.50 -2.28 14.27
CA GLN A 27 -0.56 -2.82 13.45
C GLN A 27 0.23 -3.35 12.27
N GLU A 28 0.53 -4.65 12.27
CA GLU A 28 0.90 -5.30 11.03
C GLU A 28 -0.22 -4.89 10.09
N PRO A 29 0.09 -4.09 9.05
CA PRO A 29 -0.94 -3.64 8.15
C PRO A 29 -1.64 -4.92 7.68
N ALA A 30 -2.94 -5.03 7.97
CA ALA A 30 -3.72 -6.20 7.58
C ALA A 30 -3.38 -6.47 6.12
N HIS A 31 -2.72 -7.61 5.89
CA HIS A 31 -1.98 -7.99 4.67
C HIS A 31 -2.14 -6.99 3.51
N PHE A 32 -1.44 -5.85 3.56
CA PHE A 32 -1.56 -4.83 2.53
C PHE A 32 -0.71 -5.26 1.35
N GLU A 33 -1.35 -5.86 0.35
CA GLU A 33 -0.72 -6.11 -0.94
C GLU A 33 -0.78 -4.83 -1.79
N PRO A 34 0.36 -4.18 -2.07
CA PRO A 34 0.38 -3.03 -2.95
C PRO A 34 -0.14 -3.42 -4.34
N GLU A 35 -0.81 -2.50 -5.03
CA GLU A 35 -1.35 -2.75 -6.39
C GLU A 35 -0.27 -3.23 -7.39
N VAL A 36 0.99 -2.79 -7.21
CA VAL A 36 2.12 -3.27 -8.02
C VAL A 36 2.36 -4.77 -7.82
N CYS A 37 2.22 -5.28 -6.59
CA CYS A 37 2.40 -6.68 -6.25
C CYS A 37 1.26 -7.54 -6.83
N LYS A 38 0.03 -7.04 -6.80
CA LYS A 38 -1.13 -7.70 -7.44
C LYS A 38 -0.96 -7.81 -8.95
N ARG A 39 -0.51 -6.73 -9.61
CA ARG A 39 -0.27 -6.71 -11.05
C ARG A 39 0.82 -7.68 -11.47
N GLU A 40 1.89 -7.77 -10.68
CA GLU A 40 2.98 -8.71 -10.94
C GLU A 40 2.53 -10.17 -10.78
N LYS A 41 1.79 -10.49 -9.71
CA LYS A 41 1.19 -11.81 -9.53
C LYS A 41 0.28 -12.19 -10.70
N ALA A 42 -0.53 -11.26 -11.20
CA ALA A 42 -1.36 -11.48 -12.38
C ALA A 42 -0.53 -11.72 -13.65
N ARG A 43 0.55 -10.96 -13.87
CA ARG A 43 1.48 -11.17 -15.00
C ARG A 43 2.12 -12.56 -14.97
N MET A 44 2.51 -13.02 -13.79
CA MET A 44 3.12 -14.34 -13.59
C MET A 44 2.09 -15.49 -13.66
N ALA A 45 0.84 -15.23 -13.27
CA ALA A 45 -0.26 -16.19 -13.34
C ALA A 45 -0.85 -16.34 -14.75
N SER A 46 -0.67 -15.33 -15.61
CA SER A 46 -1.02 -15.46 -17.02
C SER A 46 -0.19 -16.58 -17.64
N PRO A 47 -0.84 -17.61 -18.23
CA PRO A 47 -0.13 -18.58 -19.03
C PRO A 47 0.69 -17.83 -20.08
N ALA A 48 1.95 -18.21 -20.27
CA ALA A 48 2.69 -17.78 -21.44
C ALA A 48 1.92 -18.34 -22.66
N ARG A 49 1.01 -17.55 -23.22
CA ARG A 49 0.53 -17.81 -24.57
C ARG A 49 1.80 -17.69 -25.41
N GLY A 50 2.29 -18.84 -25.88
CA GLY A 50 3.44 -18.87 -26.77
C GLY A 50 3.21 -17.94 -27.95
N PRO A 51 4.25 -17.61 -28.72
CA PRO A 51 4.05 -16.89 -29.96
C PRO A 51 2.94 -17.60 -30.77
N PRO A 52 2.03 -16.84 -31.41
CA PRO A 52 0.99 -17.40 -32.26
C PRO A 52 1.60 -18.45 -33.19
N THR A 53 1.05 -19.65 -33.20
CA THR A 53 1.54 -20.70 -34.11
C THR A 53 0.92 -20.56 -35.49
N ASP A 54 -0.22 -19.86 -35.57
CA ASP A 54 -0.91 -19.52 -36.80
C ASP A 54 -1.20 -18.02 -36.92
N TRP A 55 -1.18 -17.50 -38.15
CA TRP A 55 -1.44 -16.09 -38.45
C TRP A 55 -2.92 -15.70 -38.26
N GLY A 56 -3.85 -16.65 -38.24
CA GLY A 56 -5.26 -16.43 -37.93
C GLY A 56 -5.56 -16.20 -36.44
N GLU A 57 -4.59 -16.44 -35.55
CA GLU A 57 -4.74 -16.18 -34.10
C GLU A 57 -4.47 -14.71 -33.70
N VAL A 58 -4.02 -13.88 -34.65
CA VAL A 58 -3.54 -12.49 -34.41
C VAL A 58 -4.57 -11.43 -34.86
N VAL A 59 -5.69 -11.84 -35.46
CA VAL A 59 -6.72 -10.95 -36.03
C VAL A 59 -8.00 -10.99 -35.20
#